data_AF-A0A662XAR1-F1
#
_entry.id   AF-A0A662XAR1-F1
#
_cell.length_a   1.000
_cell.length_b   1.000
_cell.length_c   1.000
_cell.angle_alpha   90.00
_cell.angle_beta   90.00
_cell.angle_gamma   90.00
#
_symmetry.space_group_name_H-M   'P 1'
#
loop_
_entity.id
_entity.type
_entity.pdbx_description
1 polymer ?
#
loop_
_entity_poly.entity_id
_entity_poly.type
_entity_poly.pdbx_seq_one_letter_code
_entity_poly.pdbx_strand_id
1 'polypeptide(L)'
;MPPARRDQAWHSEWKNKAPRAEFSFPTDATFAEAEEAMLDPDRDAQDKKFAALRGVPQPVSNDLCFPMWIPARELTSTFSDTEIMTSLGSGSQPAIWSANIHHLREFKTIRNAGISFVCTDRDVCSKLGGEMVSICDKKFKIQPYSKYSHWYFVDLQRLPDDVTDSVIYDWFADHDTPPVYISPAHMVQGLRSRSRRVYFNHKTPPASLMIDATTPLRQINFEEHGYAVVNHRNRAFNRGVPPFIQAMRAERKAH
;
A
#
# COMPACT_ATOMS: atom_id res chain seq x y z
N MET A 1 -2.43 -13.40 -6.45
CA MET A 1 -1.09 -14.02 -6.35
C MET A 1 -1.20 -15.16 -5.34
N PRO A 2 -0.56 -16.32 -5.58
CA PRO A 2 -0.47 -17.37 -4.57
C PRO A 2 0.21 -16.82 -3.29
N PRO A 3 -0.04 -17.35 -2.09
CA PRO A 3 0.72 -16.95 -0.89
C PRO A 3 2.22 -17.13 -1.13
N ALA A 4 3.05 -16.23 -0.59
CA ALA A 4 4.50 -16.43 -0.66
C ALA A 4 4.86 -17.64 0.20
N ARG A 5 5.75 -18.49 -0.31
CA ARG A 5 6.23 -19.66 0.45
C ARG A 5 7.10 -19.13 1.58
N ARG A 6 6.81 -19.58 2.81
CA ARG A 6 7.63 -19.26 3.99
C ARG A 6 9.06 -19.74 3.77
N ASP A 7 10.01 -18.84 3.94
CA ASP A 7 11.44 -19.13 3.80
C ASP A 7 11.98 -19.63 5.15
N GLN A 8 11.96 -20.95 5.34
CA GLN A 8 12.39 -21.59 6.59
C GLN A 8 13.89 -21.46 6.84
N ALA A 9 14.71 -21.43 5.79
CA ALA A 9 16.15 -21.30 5.91
C ALA A 9 16.49 -19.91 6.47
N TRP A 10 15.93 -18.87 5.86
CA TRP A 10 16.12 -17.50 6.31
C TRP A 10 15.59 -17.27 7.73
N HIS A 11 14.40 -17.81 8.05
CA HIS A 11 13.84 -17.73 9.41
C HIS A 11 14.78 -18.34 10.46
N SER A 12 15.32 -19.52 10.17
CA SER A 12 16.20 -20.24 11.10
C SER A 12 17.54 -19.55 11.29
N GLU A 13 18.15 -19.05 10.20
CA GLU A 13 19.41 -18.29 10.25
C GLU A 13 19.30 -17.03 11.09
N TRP A 14 18.21 -16.26 10.89
CA TRP A 14 18.00 -15.04 11.66
C TRP A 14 17.73 -15.36 13.13
N LYS A 15 16.88 -16.35 13.43
CA LYS A 15 16.53 -16.70 14.82
C LYS A 15 17.75 -17.09 15.67
N ASN A 16 18.78 -17.69 15.07
CA ASN A 16 20.03 -18.05 15.76
C ASN A 16 20.87 -16.83 16.16
N LYS A 17 20.69 -15.69 15.49
CA LYS A 17 21.42 -14.43 15.72
C LYS A 17 20.54 -13.34 16.32
N ALA A 18 19.24 -13.56 16.36
CA ALA A 18 18.26 -12.56 16.70
C ALA A 18 18.48 -12.06 18.12
N PRO A 19 18.46 -10.73 18.34
CA PRO A 19 18.34 -10.21 19.68
C PRO A 19 17.07 -10.75 20.32
N ARG A 20 17.08 -10.89 21.65
CA ARG A 20 15.88 -11.28 22.37
C ARG A 20 14.80 -10.24 22.09
N ALA A 21 13.59 -10.71 21.79
CA ALA A 21 12.45 -9.83 21.67
C ALA A 21 12.32 -9.00 22.93
N GLU A 22 12.43 -7.68 22.80
CA GLU A 22 12.20 -6.76 23.89
C GLU A 22 10.69 -6.61 24.07
N PHE A 23 10.20 -7.07 25.20
CA PHE A 23 8.87 -6.74 25.69
C PHE A 23 9.04 -5.63 26.72
N SER A 24 8.70 -4.39 26.35
CA SER A 24 8.62 -3.32 27.34
C SER A 24 7.28 -3.46 28.06
N PHE A 25 7.33 -3.88 29.31
CA PHE A 25 6.20 -3.73 30.22
C PHE A 25 6.27 -2.34 30.87
N PRO A 26 5.13 -1.67 31.10
CA PRO A 26 5.11 -0.49 31.95
C PRO A 26 5.71 -0.84 33.32
N THR A 27 6.44 0.12 33.90
CA THR A 27 7.05 -0.08 35.23
C THR A 27 6.01 0.02 36.33
N ASP A 28 6.30 -0.52 37.51
CA ASP A 28 5.44 -0.36 38.69
C ASP A 28 5.19 1.12 39.02
N ALA A 29 6.16 2.01 38.79
CA ALA A 29 5.98 3.45 38.93
C ALA A 29 4.95 3.99 37.93
N THR A 30 4.97 3.53 36.68
CA THR A 30 3.98 3.88 35.67
C THR A 30 2.58 3.41 36.07
N PHE A 31 2.46 2.21 36.63
CA PHE A 31 1.17 1.69 37.12
C PHE A 31 0.69 2.44 38.36
N ALA A 32 1.57 2.75 39.31
CA ALA A 32 1.24 3.51 40.51
C ALA A 32 0.71 4.90 40.15
N GLU A 33 1.36 5.63 39.22
CA GLU A 33 0.87 6.92 38.74
C GLU A 33 -0.51 6.84 38.06
N ALA A 34 -0.75 5.76 37.31
CA ALA A 34 -2.03 5.54 36.62
C ALA A 34 -3.15 5.16 37.61
N GLU A 35 -2.83 4.35 38.62
CA GLU A 35 -3.73 3.95 39.70
C GLU A 35 -4.10 5.15 40.58
N GLU A 36 -3.13 5.94 41.00
CA GLU A 36 -3.34 7.17 41.78
C GLU A 36 -4.30 8.11 41.04
N ALA A 37 -4.04 8.37 39.76
CA ALA A 37 -4.91 9.20 38.94
C ALA A 37 -6.34 8.67 38.81
N MET A 38 -6.52 7.35 38.79
CA MET A 38 -7.84 6.72 38.64
C MET A 38 -8.64 6.76 39.95
N LEU A 39 -7.97 6.52 41.09
CA LEU A 39 -8.57 6.46 42.42
C LEU A 39 -8.81 7.84 43.04
N ASP A 40 -8.12 8.88 42.55
CA ASP A 40 -8.32 10.26 42.98
C ASP A 40 -9.79 10.70 42.81
N PRO A 41 -10.52 11.01 43.90
CA PRO A 41 -11.92 11.42 43.84
C PRO A 41 -12.10 12.84 43.31
N ASP A 42 -11.05 13.67 43.33
CA ASP A 42 -11.11 15.08 42.92
C ASP A 42 -10.85 15.26 41.41
N ARG A 43 -10.39 14.20 40.72
CA ARG A 43 -10.20 14.20 39.26
C ARG A 43 -11.48 13.88 38.52
N ASP A 44 -11.73 14.65 37.46
CA ASP A 44 -12.83 14.38 36.55
C ASP A 44 -12.55 13.19 35.61
N ALA A 45 -13.57 12.77 34.88
CA ALA A 45 -13.48 11.64 33.96
C ALA A 45 -12.51 11.89 32.79
N GLN A 46 -12.30 13.15 32.40
CA GLN A 46 -11.43 13.52 31.29
C GLN A 46 -9.96 13.43 31.70
N ASP A 47 -9.61 13.90 32.89
CA ASP A 47 -8.26 13.79 33.45
C ASP A 47 -7.88 12.34 33.72
N LYS A 48 -8.82 11.52 34.21
CA LYS A 48 -8.63 10.07 34.36
C LYS A 48 -8.35 9.40 33.01
N LYS A 49 -9.08 9.80 31.97
CA LYS A 49 -8.84 9.32 30.60
C LYS A 49 -7.46 9.74 30.08
N PHE A 50 -7.03 10.98 30.30
CA PHE A 50 -5.70 11.42 29.90
C PHE A 50 -4.58 10.67 30.63
N ALA A 51 -4.75 10.41 31.92
CA ALA A 51 -3.81 9.60 32.69
C ALA A 51 -3.71 8.16 32.14
N ALA A 52 -4.85 7.52 31.87
CA ALA A 52 -4.89 6.17 31.29
C ALA A 52 -4.26 6.09 29.88
N LEU A 53 -4.30 7.19 29.11
CA LEU A 53 -3.75 7.26 27.76
C LEU A 53 -2.30 7.75 27.71
N ARG A 54 -1.62 7.98 28.83
CA ARG A 54 -0.25 8.50 28.86
C ARG A 54 0.76 7.60 28.12
N GLY A 55 0.52 6.28 28.12
CA GLY A 55 1.38 5.30 27.46
C GLY A 55 1.16 5.15 25.95
N VAL A 56 0.11 5.75 25.38
CA VAL A 56 -0.13 5.69 23.92
C VAL A 56 0.45 6.91 23.21
N PRO A 57 0.86 6.79 21.93
CA PRO A 57 1.29 7.95 21.15
C PRO A 57 0.22 9.05 21.14
N GLN A 58 0.65 10.31 21.26
CA GLN A 58 -0.28 11.43 21.23
C GLN A 58 -1.09 11.44 19.91
N PRO A 59 -2.42 11.66 20.00
CA PRO A 59 -3.26 11.84 18.82
C PRO A 59 -2.74 13.01 17.98
N VAL A 60 -2.75 12.83 16.67
CA VAL A 60 -2.39 13.88 15.72
C VAL A 60 -3.48 13.96 14.68
N SER A 61 -3.70 15.17 14.14
CA SER A 61 -4.67 15.37 13.07
C SER A 61 -4.44 14.40 11.91
N ASN A 62 -5.53 13.88 11.35
CA ASN A 62 -5.48 12.99 10.19
C ASN A 62 -4.75 13.62 8.99
N ASP A 63 -4.75 14.95 8.87
CA ASP A 63 -4.05 15.68 7.81
C ASP A 63 -2.52 15.59 7.90
N LEU A 64 -2.02 15.24 9.08
CA LEU A 64 -0.61 15.02 9.37
C LEU A 64 -0.29 13.52 9.53
N CYS A 65 -1.23 12.63 9.23
CA CYS A 65 -1.01 11.18 9.25
C CYS A 65 -0.76 10.67 7.82
N PHE A 66 0.50 10.54 7.46
CA PHE A 66 0.92 10.15 6.11
C PHE A 66 1.20 8.65 6.05
N PRO A 67 0.40 7.86 5.32
CA PRO A 67 0.60 6.42 5.23
C PRO A 67 1.83 6.10 4.35
N MET A 68 2.70 5.27 4.90
CA MET A 68 3.92 4.78 4.28
C MET A 68 3.86 3.26 4.12
N TRP A 69 4.59 2.73 3.14
CA TRP A 69 4.52 1.31 2.79
C TRP A 69 5.89 0.72 2.50
N ILE A 70 6.13 -0.48 3.01
CA ILE A 70 7.30 -1.30 2.69
C ILE A 70 6.81 -2.58 2.01
N PRO A 71 6.98 -2.73 0.68
CA PRO A 71 6.65 -3.98 -0.01
C PRO A 71 7.62 -5.08 0.44
N ALA A 72 7.15 -5.96 1.32
CA ALA A 72 7.96 -6.98 1.97
C ALA A 72 7.17 -8.30 2.06
N ARG A 73 6.64 -8.76 0.92
CA ARG A 73 5.76 -9.94 0.85
C ARG A 73 6.41 -11.21 1.42
N GLU A 74 7.69 -11.45 1.10
CA GLU A 74 8.41 -12.64 1.58
C GLU A 74 8.74 -12.57 3.08
N LEU A 75 9.08 -11.37 3.58
CA LEU A 75 9.29 -11.13 5.01
C LEU A 75 8.02 -11.43 5.81
N THR A 76 6.90 -10.82 5.40
CA THR A 76 5.61 -10.93 6.10
C THR A 76 4.92 -12.27 5.92
N SER A 77 5.40 -13.14 5.02
CA SER A 77 5.01 -14.55 4.98
C SER A 77 5.86 -15.44 5.89
N THR A 78 7.03 -14.95 6.31
CA THR A 78 8.07 -15.76 6.96
C THR A 78 8.20 -15.48 8.45
N PHE A 79 8.14 -14.21 8.85
CA PHE A 79 8.34 -13.72 10.21
C PHE A 79 7.03 -13.23 10.82
N SER A 80 6.95 -13.29 12.14
CA SER A 80 5.88 -12.70 12.95
C SER A 80 6.08 -11.20 13.17
N ASP A 81 5.01 -10.53 13.60
CA ASP A 81 5.05 -9.10 13.92
C ASP A 81 6.09 -8.78 14.99
N THR A 82 6.20 -9.60 16.04
CA THR A 82 7.20 -9.44 17.10
C THR A 82 8.62 -9.51 16.56
N GLU A 83 8.92 -10.46 15.68
CA GLU A 83 10.27 -10.62 15.09
C GLU A 83 10.62 -9.45 14.17
N ILE A 84 9.65 -9.02 13.36
CA ILE A 84 9.79 -7.85 12.49
C ILE A 84 10.03 -6.58 13.31
N MET A 85 9.21 -6.34 14.35
CA MET A 85 9.34 -5.17 15.22
C MET A 85 10.64 -5.18 16.00
N THR A 86 11.05 -6.34 16.53
CA THR A 86 12.35 -6.50 17.20
C THR A 86 13.47 -6.12 16.25
N SER A 87 13.48 -6.67 15.02
CA SER A 87 14.53 -6.35 14.05
C SER A 87 14.53 -4.89 13.61
N LEU A 88 13.37 -4.24 13.52
CA LEU A 88 13.27 -2.83 13.17
C LEU A 88 13.84 -1.93 14.27
N GLY A 89 13.62 -2.28 15.54
CA GLY A 89 14.09 -1.53 16.71
C GLY A 89 15.56 -1.78 17.07
N SER A 90 16.07 -3.00 16.89
CA SER A 90 17.42 -3.38 17.30
C SER A 90 18.47 -3.32 16.17
N GLY A 91 18.03 -3.27 14.92
CA GLY A 91 18.91 -3.32 13.75
C GLY A 91 19.60 -1.99 13.44
N SER A 92 20.76 -2.05 12.77
CA SER A 92 21.37 -0.86 12.19
C SER A 92 20.51 -0.35 11.03
N GLN A 93 19.87 0.80 11.25
CA GLN A 93 19.02 1.47 10.26
C GLN A 93 19.75 2.66 9.62
N PRO A 94 19.29 3.12 8.43
CA PRO A 94 19.81 4.34 7.83
C PRO A 94 19.72 5.53 8.79
N ALA A 95 20.67 6.46 8.71
CA ALA A 95 20.72 7.64 9.59
C ALA A 95 19.40 8.45 9.56
N ILE A 96 18.78 8.55 8.37
CA ILE A 96 17.50 9.23 8.19
C ILE A 96 16.35 8.53 8.92
N TRP A 97 16.38 7.20 9.05
CA TRP A 97 15.38 6.45 9.81
C TRP A 97 15.53 6.73 11.30
N SER A 98 16.74 6.55 11.84
CA SER A 98 17.02 6.72 13.27
C SER A 98 16.77 8.16 13.72
N ALA A 99 17.15 9.15 12.91
CA ALA A 99 16.93 10.57 13.21
C ALA A 99 15.45 10.96 13.30
N ASN A 100 14.56 10.22 12.62
CA ASN A 100 13.14 10.57 12.50
C ASN A 100 12.20 9.51 13.11
N ILE A 101 12.72 8.58 13.92
CA ILE A 101 11.94 7.46 14.48
C ILE A 101 10.72 7.93 15.28
N HIS A 102 10.79 9.10 15.93
CA HIS A 102 9.70 9.71 16.69
C HIS A 102 8.51 10.15 15.82
N HIS A 103 8.72 10.31 14.51
CA HIS A 103 7.65 10.55 13.54
C HIS A 103 7.02 9.26 13.02
N LEU A 104 7.57 8.08 13.31
CA LEU A 104 7.13 6.81 12.74
C LEU A 104 6.33 6.02 13.77
N ARG A 105 5.12 5.62 13.40
CA ARG A 105 4.21 4.92 14.33
C ARG A 105 3.24 3.99 13.62
N GLU A 106 2.50 3.22 14.41
CA GLU A 106 1.45 2.32 13.95
C GLU A 106 1.91 1.32 12.89
N PHE A 107 3.06 0.70 13.13
CA PHE A 107 3.57 -0.37 12.29
C PHE A 107 2.57 -1.54 12.28
N LYS A 108 2.09 -1.88 11.09
CA LYS A 108 1.15 -2.97 10.84
C LYS A 108 1.69 -3.88 9.76
N THR A 109 1.97 -5.12 10.16
CA THR A 109 2.31 -6.18 9.22
C THR A 109 1.05 -6.66 8.49
N ILE A 110 1.14 -6.72 7.17
CA ILE A 110 0.10 -7.31 6.31
C ILE A 110 0.68 -8.57 5.68
N ARG A 111 0.20 -9.72 6.15
CA ARG A 111 0.68 -11.05 5.74
C ARG A 111 0.66 -11.21 4.21
N ASN A 112 1.75 -11.71 3.64
CA ASN A 112 1.96 -11.87 2.20
C ASN A 112 1.90 -10.57 1.38
N ALA A 113 2.08 -9.40 2.00
CA ALA A 113 2.06 -8.12 1.30
C ALA A 113 3.24 -7.23 1.70
N GLY A 114 3.37 -6.88 2.98
CA GLY A 114 4.35 -5.89 3.43
C GLY A 114 3.95 -5.21 4.72
N ILE A 115 4.61 -4.10 5.03
CA ILE A 115 4.44 -3.36 6.29
C ILE A 115 3.87 -1.98 6.00
N SER A 116 2.76 -1.65 6.64
CA SER A 116 2.17 -0.31 6.65
C SER A 116 2.61 0.42 7.92
N PHE A 117 2.89 1.71 7.83
CA PHE A 117 3.14 2.55 9.00
C PHE A 117 2.73 3.99 8.70
N VAL A 118 2.61 4.81 9.73
CA VAL A 118 2.25 6.22 9.61
C VAL A 118 3.48 7.07 9.93
N CYS A 119 3.75 8.04 9.07
CA CYS A 119 4.69 9.11 9.35
C CYS A 119 3.93 10.41 9.65
N THR A 120 4.39 11.18 10.63
CA THR A 120 3.69 12.39 11.10
C THR A 120 4.18 13.68 10.49
N ASP A 121 5.20 13.59 9.65
CA ASP A 121 5.87 14.71 9.03
C ASP A 121 6.01 14.47 7.52
N ARG A 122 5.59 15.46 6.73
CA ARG A 122 5.53 15.34 5.27
C ARG A 122 6.92 15.33 4.63
N ASP A 123 7.85 16.11 5.17
CA ASP A 123 9.21 16.21 4.62
C ASP A 123 9.99 14.92 4.92
N VAL A 124 9.75 14.34 6.09
CA VAL A 124 10.27 13.03 6.47
C VAL A 124 9.75 11.95 5.53
N CYS A 125 8.46 11.97 5.15
CA CYS A 125 7.92 11.00 4.18
C CYS A 125 8.67 11.01 2.85
N SER A 126 8.96 12.20 2.32
CA SER A 126 9.69 12.37 1.07
C SER A 126 11.13 11.88 1.18
N LYS A 127 11.80 12.11 2.31
CA LYS A 127 13.17 11.65 2.56
C LYS A 127 13.27 10.14 2.79
N LEU A 128 12.28 9.54 3.46
CA LEU A 128 12.23 8.09 3.68
C LEU A 128 11.84 7.32 2.42
N GLY A 129 11.09 7.95 1.52
CA GLY A 129 10.66 7.33 0.26
C GLY A 129 11.84 6.89 -0.59
N GLY A 130 11.98 5.58 -0.79
CA GLY A 130 13.05 4.99 -1.58
C GLY A 130 14.29 4.55 -0.78
N GLU A 131 14.34 4.85 0.52
CA GLU A 131 15.40 4.38 1.41
C GLU A 131 15.30 2.88 1.68
N MET A 132 16.43 2.27 2.03
CA MET A 132 16.55 0.83 2.30
C MET A 132 16.66 0.60 3.80
N VAL A 133 15.65 -0.05 4.40
CA VAL A 133 15.69 -0.46 5.81
C VAL A 133 16.09 -1.91 5.96
N SER A 134 16.82 -2.23 7.03
CA SER A 134 17.25 -3.58 7.32
C SER A 134 16.23 -4.27 8.23
N ILE A 135 15.64 -5.37 7.78
CA ILE A 135 14.67 -6.15 8.54
C ILE A 135 15.01 -7.64 8.39
N CYS A 136 15.23 -8.30 9.51
CA CYS A 136 15.65 -9.70 9.60
C CYS A 136 16.85 -9.99 8.67
N ASP A 137 17.90 -9.17 8.76
CA ASP A 137 19.14 -9.25 7.95
C ASP A 137 18.98 -9.06 6.43
N LYS A 138 17.79 -8.70 5.94
CA LYS A 138 17.57 -8.32 4.53
C LYS A 138 17.18 -6.86 4.41
N LYS A 139 17.49 -6.26 3.25
CA LYS A 139 17.15 -4.85 2.97
C LYS A 139 15.83 -4.76 2.22
N PHE A 140 14.95 -3.90 2.68
CA PHE A 140 13.66 -3.61 2.06
C PHE A 140 13.55 -2.14 1.71
N LYS A 141 13.15 -1.85 0.48
CA LYS A 141 12.97 -0.47 0.01
C LYS A 141 11.64 0.08 0.51
N ILE A 142 11.64 1.20 1.20
CA ILE A 142 10.43 1.96 1.51
C ILE A 142 9.86 2.49 0.19
N GLN A 143 8.57 2.27 -0.06
CA GLN A 143 7.92 2.80 -1.26
C GLN A 143 7.95 4.33 -1.23
N PRO A 144 8.31 4.99 -2.35
CA PRO A 144 8.24 6.44 -2.44
C PRO A 144 6.87 6.97 -2.03
N TYR A 145 6.87 7.94 -1.11
CA TYR A 145 5.64 8.53 -0.63
C TYR A 145 4.91 9.25 -1.77
N SER A 146 3.60 9.04 -1.84
CA SER A 146 2.72 9.83 -2.66
C SER A 146 1.37 9.96 -1.97
N LYS A 147 0.93 11.21 -1.77
CA LYS A 147 -0.42 11.53 -1.29
C LYS A 147 -1.48 10.84 -2.14
N TYR A 148 -1.22 10.69 -3.44
CA TYR A 148 -2.14 10.12 -4.43
C TYR A 148 -1.91 8.62 -4.65
N SER A 149 -1.03 7.97 -3.89
CA SER A 149 -0.74 6.54 -4.02
C SER A 149 -1.98 5.65 -3.82
N HIS A 150 -3.04 6.15 -3.18
CA HIS A 150 -4.29 5.42 -2.95
C HIS A 150 -5.33 5.60 -4.06
N TRP A 151 -5.09 6.49 -5.03
CA TRP A 151 -5.97 6.69 -6.18
C TRP A 151 -6.04 5.45 -7.07
N TYR A 152 -7.25 5.05 -7.43
CA TYR A 152 -7.48 3.91 -8.29
C TYR A 152 -6.96 4.23 -9.69
N PHE A 153 -6.42 3.22 -10.36
CA PHE A 153 -6.02 3.35 -11.75
C PHE A 153 -6.28 2.06 -12.51
N VAL A 154 -6.40 2.19 -13.82
CA VAL A 154 -6.38 1.08 -14.76
C VAL A 154 -5.30 1.30 -15.80
N ASP A 155 -4.66 0.22 -16.23
CA ASP A 155 -3.79 0.20 -17.39
C ASP A 155 -4.59 -0.29 -18.59
N LEU A 156 -4.77 0.58 -19.58
CA LEU A 156 -5.29 0.26 -20.90
C LEU A 156 -4.15 -0.28 -21.77
N GLN A 157 -4.25 -1.55 -22.13
CA GLN A 157 -3.31 -2.24 -23.00
C GLN A 157 -3.97 -2.59 -24.34
N ARG A 158 -3.15 -2.84 -25.36
CA ARG A 158 -3.63 -3.12 -26.73
C ARG A 158 -4.58 -2.01 -27.23
N LEU A 159 -4.24 -0.76 -26.93
CA LEU A 159 -4.97 0.37 -27.48
C LEU A 159 -4.83 0.33 -29.01
N PRO A 160 -5.93 0.45 -29.76
CA PRO A 160 -5.89 0.64 -31.20
C PRO A 160 -5.09 1.90 -31.56
N ASP A 161 -4.46 1.93 -32.74
CA ASP A 161 -3.47 2.94 -33.09
C ASP A 161 -4.05 4.35 -33.21
N ASP A 162 -5.32 4.45 -33.61
CA ASP A 162 -6.11 5.67 -33.80
C ASP A 162 -6.77 6.22 -32.52
N VAL A 163 -6.85 5.44 -31.43
CA VAL A 163 -7.42 5.91 -30.16
C VAL A 163 -6.53 6.95 -29.50
N THR A 164 -6.90 8.23 -29.57
CA THR A 164 -6.17 9.33 -28.92
C THR A 164 -6.44 9.41 -27.43
N ASP A 165 -5.62 10.18 -26.71
CA ASP A 165 -5.82 10.41 -25.27
C ASP A 165 -7.12 11.20 -24.99
N SER A 166 -7.62 12.00 -25.94
CA SER A 166 -8.94 12.64 -25.85
C SER A 166 -10.05 11.61 -25.90
N VAL A 167 -10.02 10.69 -26.87
CA VAL A 167 -11.03 9.62 -27.01
C VAL A 167 -11.09 8.77 -25.74
N ILE A 168 -9.95 8.50 -25.10
CA ILE A 168 -9.91 7.81 -23.80
C ILE A 168 -10.61 8.64 -22.72
N TYR A 169 -10.31 9.94 -22.63
CA TYR A 169 -10.94 10.83 -21.65
C TYR A 169 -12.46 10.89 -21.85
N ASP A 170 -12.89 11.15 -23.09
CA ASP A 170 -14.28 11.32 -23.47
C ASP A 170 -15.09 10.06 -23.16
N TRP A 171 -14.55 8.86 -23.47
CA TRP A 171 -15.19 7.61 -23.10
C TRP A 171 -15.49 7.52 -21.59
N PHE A 172 -14.53 7.85 -20.73
CA PHE A 172 -14.76 7.81 -19.28
C PHE A 172 -15.70 8.92 -18.79
N ALA A 173 -15.65 10.10 -19.41
CA ALA A 173 -16.53 11.21 -19.09
C ALA A 173 -17.99 10.89 -19.45
N ASP A 174 -18.23 10.31 -20.62
CA ASP A 174 -19.55 9.87 -21.10
C ASP A 174 -20.15 8.73 -20.26
N HIS A 175 -19.32 8.04 -19.48
CA HIS A 175 -19.72 7.02 -18.49
C HIS A 175 -19.68 7.55 -17.05
N ASP A 176 -19.85 8.86 -16.84
CA ASP A 176 -19.93 9.53 -15.53
C ASP A 176 -18.71 9.30 -14.61
N THR A 177 -17.54 9.05 -15.18
CA THR A 177 -16.32 8.74 -14.41
C THR A 177 -15.09 9.45 -14.97
N PRO A 178 -15.14 10.79 -15.15
CA PRO A 178 -14.05 11.53 -15.76
C PRO A 178 -12.73 11.28 -15.01
N PRO A 179 -11.66 10.90 -15.73
CA PRO A 179 -10.39 10.59 -15.09
C PRO A 179 -9.70 11.88 -14.68
N VAL A 180 -8.94 11.83 -13.57
CA VAL A 180 -8.18 13.00 -13.09
C VAL A 180 -6.83 13.15 -13.75
N TYR A 181 -6.29 12.06 -14.33
CA TYR A 181 -5.02 12.09 -15.04
C TYR A 181 -4.87 10.87 -15.95
N ILE A 182 -4.33 11.08 -17.16
CA ILE A 182 -3.98 10.02 -18.10
C ILE A 182 -2.49 10.14 -18.42
N SER A 183 -1.75 9.02 -18.34
CA SER A 183 -0.33 8.97 -18.66
C SER A 183 0.02 7.73 -19.48
N PRO A 184 1.21 7.67 -20.09
CA PRO A 184 1.76 6.38 -20.51
C PRO A 184 1.82 5.41 -19.33
N ALA A 185 1.49 4.14 -19.54
CA ALA A 185 1.53 3.11 -18.50
C ALA A 185 2.97 2.77 -18.07
N HIS A 186 3.91 2.85 -19.01
CA HIS A 186 5.33 2.67 -18.78
C HIS A 186 6.14 3.83 -19.34
N MET A 187 7.08 4.33 -18.54
CA MET A 187 8.06 5.31 -18.95
C MET A 187 9.44 4.85 -18.50
N VAL A 188 10.39 4.76 -19.42
CA VAL A 188 11.78 4.35 -19.15
C VAL A 188 12.70 5.25 -19.95
N GLN A 189 13.55 6.03 -19.28
CA GLN A 189 14.54 6.91 -19.93
C GLN A 189 13.94 7.81 -21.03
N GLY A 190 12.72 8.34 -20.82
CA GLY A 190 12.03 9.19 -21.79
C GLY A 190 11.21 8.45 -22.84
N LEU A 191 11.40 7.14 -23.02
CA LEU A 191 10.53 6.30 -23.84
C LEU A 191 9.16 6.14 -23.17
N ARG A 192 8.10 6.26 -23.96
CA ARG A 192 6.71 6.22 -23.48
C ARG A 192 5.96 5.09 -24.18
N SER A 193 5.31 4.21 -23.43
CA SER A 193 4.49 3.15 -24.01
C SER A 193 3.23 3.70 -24.69
N ARG A 194 2.73 2.99 -25.72
CA ARG A 194 1.39 3.24 -26.28
C ARG A 194 0.27 2.97 -25.27
N SER A 195 0.44 1.96 -24.41
CA SER A 195 -0.47 1.69 -23.29
C SER A 195 -0.62 2.91 -22.40
N ARG A 196 -1.84 3.14 -21.89
CA ARG A 196 -2.17 4.27 -21.02
C ARG A 196 -2.54 3.80 -19.63
N ARG A 197 -2.15 4.58 -18.64
CA ARG A 197 -2.65 4.48 -17.27
C ARG A 197 -3.62 5.62 -17.03
N VAL A 198 -4.82 5.27 -16.60
CA VAL A 198 -5.91 6.20 -16.32
C VAL A 198 -6.14 6.22 -14.82
N TYR A 199 -6.04 7.40 -14.21
CA TYR A 199 -6.17 7.60 -12.77
C TYR A 199 -7.51 8.23 -12.41
N PHE A 200 -8.07 7.81 -11.27
CA PHE A 200 -9.31 8.30 -10.71
C PHE A 200 -9.08 8.73 -9.26
N ASN A 201 -9.75 9.79 -8.80
CA ASN A 201 -9.65 10.31 -7.43
C ASN A 201 -10.37 9.44 -6.38
N HIS A 202 -10.74 8.20 -6.72
CA HIS A 202 -11.37 7.23 -5.84
C HIS A 202 -10.37 6.20 -5.31
N LYS A 203 -10.61 5.61 -4.14
CA LYS A 203 -9.80 4.48 -3.63
C LYS A 203 -10.20 3.13 -4.25
N THR A 204 -11.48 3.02 -4.61
CA THR A 204 -12.12 1.84 -5.19
C THR A 204 -12.31 2.02 -6.70
N PRO A 205 -12.58 0.95 -7.45
CA PRO A 205 -12.91 1.07 -8.86
C PRO A 205 -14.16 1.95 -9.03
N PRO A 206 -14.15 2.92 -9.97
CA PRO A 206 -15.35 3.60 -10.46
C PRO A 206 -16.39 2.62 -11.01
N ALA A 207 -17.67 3.03 -11.01
CA ALA A 207 -18.78 2.22 -11.50
C ALA A 207 -18.62 1.84 -12.98
N SER A 208 -18.13 2.74 -13.84
CA SER A 208 -17.86 2.47 -15.26
C SER A 208 -16.86 1.33 -15.52
N LEU A 209 -16.05 1.00 -14.51
CA LEU A 209 -15.07 -0.08 -14.57
C LEU A 209 -15.60 -1.41 -14.01
N MET A 210 -16.90 -1.48 -13.74
CA MET A 210 -17.60 -2.62 -13.19
C MET A 210 -18.84 -2.89 -14.03
N ILE A 211 -19.03 -4.13 -14.49
CA ILE A 211 -20.24 -4.57 -15.21
C ILE A 211 -21.41 -4.69 -14.23
N ASP A 212 -21.10 -5.18 -13.03
CA ASP A 212 -21.99 -5.25 -11.87
C ASP A 212 -21.16 -5.06 -10.59
N ALA A 213 -21.79 -5.15 -9.42
CA ALA A 213 -21.12 -4.95 -8.12
C ALA A 213 -19.87 -5.83 -7.88
N THR A 214 -19.73 -6.94 -8.61
CA THR A 214 -18.68 -7.95 -8.41
C THR A 214 -17.86 -8.25 -9.66
N THR A 215 -18.38 -7.96 -10.85
CA THR A 215 -17.76 -8.30 -12.13
C THR A 215 -17.00 -7.11 -12.69
N PRO A 216 -15.65 -7.16 -12.74
CA PRO A 216 -14.85 -6.06 -13.27
C PRO A 216 -14.89 -6.02 -14.81
N LEU A 217 -14.93 -4.81 -15.37
CA LEU A 217 -14.84 -4.59 -16.82
C LEU A 217 -13.43 -4.93 -17.32
N ARG A 218 -13.31 -5.86 -18.27
CA ARG A 218 -12.00 -6.31 -18.80
C ARG A 218 -11.64 -5.81 -20.18
N GLN A 219 -12.54 -5.09 -20.82
CA GLN A 219 -12.29 -4.44 -22.11
C GLN A 219 -13.13 -3.17 -22.24
N ILE A 220 -12.63 -2.23 -23.03
CA ILE A 220 -13.39 -1.06 -23.48
C ILE A 220 -13.52 -1.18 -25.00
N ASN A 221 -14.72 -0.92 -25.51
CA ASN A 221 -14.95 -0.75 -26.94
C ASN A 221 -14.92 0.74 -27.25
N PHE A 222 -13.98 1.16 -28.09
CA PHE A 222 -13.89 2.51 -28.66
C PHE A 222 -14.58 2.56 -30.04
N GLU A 223 -15.67 1.79 -30.17
CA GLU A 223 -16.51 1.71 -31.37
C GLU A 223 -15.70 1.39 -32.64
N GLU A 224 -15.66 2.33 -33.58
CA GLU A 224 -14.97 2.19 -34.87
C GLU A 224 -13.47 1.93 -34.73
N HIS A 225 -12.88 2.35 -33.60
CA HIS A 225 -11.46 2.16 -33.31
C HIS A 225 -11.15 0.76 -32.77
N GLY A 226 -12.16 0.06 -32.22
CA GLY A 226 -12.00 -1.30 -31.68
C GLY A 226 -11.72 -1.38 -30.18
N TYR A 227 -11.11 -2.47 -29.73
CA TYR A 227 -11.09 -2.85 -28.32
C TYR A 227 -9.74 -2.61 -27.62
N ALA A 228 -9.80 -2.10 -26.39
CA ALA A 228 -8.67 -2.08 -25.47
C ALA A 228 -8.86 -3.05 -24.31
N VAL A 229 -7.77 -3.62 -23.78
CA VAL A 229 -7.78 -4.45 -22.57
C VAL A 229 -7.66 -3.57 -21.34
N VAL A 230 -8.56 -3.77 -20.37
CA VAL A 230 -8.50 -3.09 -19.08
C VAL A 230 -7.79 -3.98 -18.06
N ASN A 231 -6.70 -3.47 -17.50
CA ASN A 231 -6.01 -4.07 -16.37
C ASN A 231 -6.14 -3.19 -15.14
N HIS A 232 -6.88 -3.70 -14.16
CA HIS A 232 -7.11 -3.03 -12.89
C HIS A 232 -5.87 -2.95 -12.03
N ARG A 233 -5.74 -1.87 -11.24
CA ARG A 233 -4.82 -1.79 -10.11
C ARG A 233 -4.96 -3.01 -9.18
N ASN A 234 -6.21 -3.42 -8.89
CA ASN A 234 -6.45 -4.64 -8.12
C ASN A 234 -6.28 -5.88 -9.01
N ARG A 235 -5.17 -6.60 -8.81
CA ARG A 235 -4.84 -7.80 -9.59
C ARG A 235 -5.88 -8.92 -9.49
N ALA A 236 -6.73 -8.96 -8.46
CA ALA A 236 -7.80 -9.95 -8.37
C ALA A 236 -8.81 -9.80 -9.50
N PHE A 237 -9.07 -8.57 -9.94
CA PHE A 237 -9.96 -8.28 -11.06
C PHE A 237 -9.35 -8.66 -12.41
N ASN A 238 -8.03 -8.87 -12.45
CA ASN A 238 -7.32 -9.18 -13.69
C ASN A 238 -7.35 -10.67 -14.10
N ARG A 239 -8.09 -11.53 -13.38
CA ARG A 239 -8.10 -12.99 -13.63
C ARG A 239 -8.88 -13.40 -14.89
N GLY A 240 -9.97 -12.70 -15.21
CA GLY A 240 -10.78 -13.00 -16.40
C GLY A 240 -10.01 -12.75 -17.70
N VAL A 241 -10.28 -13.55 -18.73
CA VAL A 241 -9.79 -13.24 -20.09
C VAL A 241 -10.76 -12.21 -20.71
N PRO A 242 -10.27 -11.10 -21.30
CA PRO A 242 -11.13 -10.13 -21.98
C PRO A 242 -12.00 -10.82 -23.06
N PRO A 243 -13.31 -10.54 -23.12
CA PRO A 243 -14.24 -11.18 -24.06
C PRO A 243 -13.77 -11.21 -25.52
N PHE A 244 -13.24 -10.11 -26.06
CA PHE A 244 -12.77 -10.05 -27.45
C PHE A 244 -11.60 -11.02 -27.69
N ILE A 245 -10.73 -11.22 -26.71
CA ILE A 245 -9.64 -12.20 -26.79
C ILE A 245 -10.20 -13.62 -26.76
N GLN A 246 -11.28 -13.87 -26.02
CA GLN A 246 -11.96 -15.17 -26.05
C GLN A 246 -12.55 -15.45 -27.44
N ALA A 247 -13.23 -14.47 -28.04
CA ALA A 247 -13.81 -14.58 -29.38
C ALA A 247 -12.72 -14.87 -30.43
N MET A 248 -11.65 -14.07 -30.47
CA MET A 248 -10.52 -14.30 -31.38
C MET A 248 -9.88 -15.69 -31.22
N ARG A 249 -9.82 -16.22 -29.99
CA ARG A 249 -9.28 -17.57 -29.74
C ARG A 249 -10.22 -18.67 -30.22
N ALA A 250 -11.52 -18.44 -30.15
CA ALA A 250 -12.52 -19.39 -30.65
C ALA A 250 -12.46 -19.46 -32.18
N GLU A 251 -12.40 -18.32 -32.86
CA GLU A 251 -12.26 -18.24 -34.33
C GLU A 251 -11.00 -18.94 -34.83
N ARG A 252 -9.85 -18.72 -34.18
CA ARG A 252 -8.58 -19.38 -34.52
C ARG A 252 -8.55 -20.88 -34.28
N LYS A 253 -9.47 -21.43 -33.48
CA LYS A 253 -9.62 -22.88 -33.28
C LYS A 253 -10.61 -23.51 -34.25
N ALA A 254 -11.45 -22.69 -34.89
CA ALA A 254 -12.42 -23.11 -35.88
C ALA A 254 -11.82 -23.18 -37.30
N HIS A 255 -10.62 -22.60 -37.48
CA HIS A 255 -9.79 -22.66 -38.69
C HIS A 255 -8.51 -23.46 -38.43
#